data_AF-A0A969AML6-F1
#
_entry.id   AF-A0A969AML6-F1
#
_cell.length_a   1.000
_cell.length_b   1.000
_cell.length_c   1.000
_cell.angle_alpha   90.00
_cell.angle_beta   90.00
_cell.angle_gamma   90.00
#
_symmetry.space_group_name_H-M   'P 1'
#
loop_
_entity.id
_entity.type
_entity.pdbx_description
1 polymer ?
#
loop_
_entity_poly.entity_id
_entity_poly.type
_entity_poly.pdbx_seq_one_letter_code
_entity_poly.pdbx_strand_id
1 'polypeptide(L)'
;MTQELKRLAIDFENPGAEWWESGGRDLWEALLEGFDNNDVVLERGLADSWLAQAATIPGWDGGPEWAPHPICIKGIDEDEHV
;
A
#
# COMPACT_ATOMS: atom_id res chain seq x y z
N MET A 1 -19.58 14.74 3.98
CA MET A 1 -18.61 14.02 3.14
C MET A 1 -18.03 12.95 4.04
N THR A 2 -18.40 11.70 3.82
CA THR A 2 -17.86 10.57 4.59
C THR A 2 -16.40 10.43 4.19
N GLN A 3 -15.48 10.57 5.14
CA GLN A 3 -14.06 10.32 4.90
C GLN A 3 -13.90 8.80 4.79
N GLU A 4 -13.85 8.28 3.56
CA GLU A 4 -13.58 6.87 3.31
C GLU A 4 -12.12 6.57 3.73
N LEU A 5 -11.92 5.57 4.58
CA LEU A 5 -10.60 5.09 4.98
C LEU A 5 -10.21 3.88 4.12
N LYS A 6 -8.92 3.75 3.81
CA LYS A 6 -8.34 2.59 3.12
C LYS A 6 -7.16 2.07 3.90
N ARG A 7 -7.05 0.74 4.01
CA ARG A 7 -5.90 0.07 4.60
C ARG A 7 -4.97 -0.36 3.47
N LEU A 8 -3.76 0.17 3.44
CA LEU A 8 -2.70 -0.26 2.54
C LEU A 8 -1.83 -1.28 3.28
N ALA A 9 -1.49 -2.38 2.63
CA ALA A 9 -0.61 -3.40 3.17
C ALA A 9 0.35 -3.88 2.08
N ILE A 10 1.56 -4.27 2.47
CA ILE A 10 2.44 -5.02 1.58
C ILE A 10 1.87 -6.43 1.39
N ASP A 11 1.83 -6.85 0.12
CA ASP A 11 1.51 -8.21 -0.23
C ASP A 11 2.76 -9.09 -0.04
N PHE A 12 2.77 -9.91 1.01
CA PHE A 12 3.91 -10.78 1.29
C PHE A 12 4.03 -11.95 0.31
N GLU A 13 2.99 -12.24 -0.47
CA GLU A 13 3.01 -13.28 -1.49
C GLU A 13 3.58 -12.76 -2.82
N ASN A 14 3.49 -11.44 -3.05
CA ASN A 14 4.22 -10.73 -4.08
C ASN A 14 4.97 -9.52 -3.48
N PRO A 15 6.15 -9.74 -2.86
CA PRO A 15 6.92 -8.63 -2.29
C PRO A 15 7.46 -7.64 -3.35
N GLY A 16 7.28 -7.93 -4.65
CA GLY A 16 7.72 -7.08 -5.75
C GLY A 16 9.19 -6.73 -5.62
N ALA A 17 10.09 -7.71 -5.63
CA ALA A 17 11.52 -7.51 -5.34
C ALA A 17 12.15 -6.36 -6.15
N GLU A 18 11.84 -6.27 -7.46
CA GLU A 18 12.30 -5.16 -8.31
C GLU A 18 11.77 -3.80 -7.81
N TRP A 19 10.51 -3.74 -7.39
CA TRP A 19 9.90 -2.54 -6.82
C TRP A 19 10.53 -2.14 -5.49
N TRP A 20 10.74 -3.13 -4.64
CA TRP A 20 11.39 -2.95 -3.35
C TRP A 20 12.81 -2.39 -3.50
N GLU A 21 13.60 -2.95 -4.42
CA GLU A 21 14.97 -2.53 -4.71
C GLU A 21 15.06 -1.20 -5.47
N SER A 22 14.01 -0.82 -6.22
CA SER A 22 13.97 0.41 -7.02
C SER A 22 13.51 1.65 -6.23
N GLY A 23 13.35 1.54 -4.90
CA GLY A 23 12.98 2.64 -4.00
C GLY A 23 11.55 2.55 -3.45
N GLY A 24 10.81 1.48 -3.77
CA GLY A 24 9.51 1.22 -3.17
C GLY A 24 9.61 0.95 -1.67
N ARG A 25 10.72 0.33 -1.25
CA ARG A 25 11.06 0.17 0.17
C ARG A 25 11.12 1.51 0.89
N ASP A 26 11.90 2.46 0.40
CA ASP A 26 12.06 3.78 1.05
C ASP A 26 10.71 4.52 1.11
N LEU A 27 9.91 4.44 0.03
CA LEU A 27 8.57 5.03 0.00
C LEU A 27 7.63 4.40 1.03
N TRP A 28 7.72 3.08 1.23
CA TRP A 28 6.94 2.33 2.21
C TRP A 28 7.40 2.57 3.64
N GLU A 29 8.72 2.55 3.90
CA GLU A 29 9.29 2.85 5.21
C GLU A 29 8.97 4.29 5.63
N ALA A 30 8.98 5.26 4.71
CA ALA A 30 8.54 6.62 4.97
C ALA A 30 7.03 6.72 5.30
N LEU A 31 6.21 5.84 4.72
CA LEU A 31 4.78 5.76 5.04
C LEU A 31 4.53 5.13 6.42
N LEU A 32 5.37 4.16 6.81
CA LEU A 32 5.34 3.50 8.10
C LEU A 32 6.03 4.28 9.22
N GLU A 33 6.69 5.41 8.93
CA GLU A 33 7.34 6.24 9.94
C GLU A 33 6.28 6.79 10.93
N GLY A 34 6.06 6.06 12.03
CA GLY A 34 4.98 6.32 13.01
C GLY A 34 3.93 5.22 13.15
N PHE A 35 3.99 4.13 12.38
CA PHE A 35 3.12 2.97 12.47
C PHE A 35 3.92 1.70 12.81
N ASP A 36 3.52 0.99 13.86
CA ASP A 36 4.19 -0.26 14.31
C ASP A 36 3.73 -1.51 13.53
N ASN A 37 2.86 -1.34 12.52
CA ASN A 37 2.18 -2.43 11.82
C ASN A 37 2.68 -2.60 10.38
N ASN A 38 2.44 -3.77 9.81
CA ASN A 38 2.72 -4.07 8.39
C ASN A 38 1.63 -3.53 7.43
N ASP A 39 0.69 -2.75 7.97
CA ASP A 39 -0.37 -2.09 7.24
C ASP A 39 -0.62 -0.70 7.85
N VAL A 40 -1.12 0.20 7.01
CA VAL A 40 -1.38 1.59 7.37
C VAL A 40 -2.78 1.97 6.91
N VAL A 41 -3.52 2.61 7.81
CA VAL A 41 -4.87 3.12 7.55
C VAL A 41 -4.75 4.60 7.23
N LEU A 42 -5.20 4.98 6.03
CA LEU A 42 -5.13 6.34 5.51
C LEU A 42 -6.49 6.77 4.96
N GLU A 43 -6.73 8.07 4.91
CA GLU A 43 -7.85 8.62 4.13
C GLU A 43 -7.71 8.22 2.66
N ARG A 44 -8.84 7.92 2.02
CA ARG A 44 -8.90 7.43 0.63
C ARG A 44 -8.11 8.29 -0.34
N GLY A 45 -8.19 9.62 -0.24
CA GLY A 45 -7.47 10.53 -1.12
C GLY A 45 -5.96 10.48 -0.94
N LEU A 46 -5.49 10.27 0.30
CA LEU A 46 -4.07 10.11 0.60
C LEU A 46 -3.56 8.75 0.13
N ALA A 47 -4.33 7.68 0.39
CA ALA A 47 -4.02 6.35 -0.10
C ALA A 47 -3.91 6.30 -1.63
N ASP A 48 -4.83 6.96 -2.34
CA ASP A 48 -4.82 7.04 -3.81
C ASP A 48 -3.60 7.81 -4.35
N SER A 49 -3.30 8.97 -3.75
CA SER A 49 -2.09 9.75 -4.09
C SER A 49 -0.79 9.00 -3.83
N TRP A 50 -0.73 8.23 -2.74
CA TRP A 50 0.44 7.43 -2.42
C TRP A 50 0.59 6.24 -3.37
N LEU A 51 -0.50 5.52 -3.66
CA LEU A 51 -0.50 4.42 -4.64
C LEU A 51 -0.10 4.90 -6.04
N ALA A 52 -0.56 6.08 -6.45
CA ALA A 52 -0.15 6.68 -7.71
C ALA A 52 1.35 6.94 -7.77
N GLN A 53 1.97 7.34 -6.64
CA GLN A 53 3.42 7.49 -6.55
C GLN A 53 4.13 6.13 -6.54
N ALA A 54 3.64 5.16 -5.77
CA ALA A 54 4.18 3.81 -5.72
C ALA A 54 4.17 3.14 -7.11
N ALA A 55 3.13 3.37 -7.90
CA ALA A 55 2.99 2.87 -9.27
C ALA A 55 4.00 3.47 -10.26
N THR A 56 4.70 4.57 -9.91
CA THR A 56 5.77 5.12 -10.75
C THR A 56 7.10 4.35 -10.64
N ILE A 57 7.22 3.50 -9.64
CA ILE A 57 8.44 2.75 -9.34
C ILE A 57 8.46 1.47 -10.20
N PRO A 58 9.59 1.13 -10.84
CA PRO A 58 9.76 -0.12 -11.58
C PRO A 58 9.33 -1.35 -10.77
N GLY A 59 8.85 -2.41 -11.41
CA GLY A 59 8.41 -3.62 -10.72
C GLY A 59 7.01 -3.55 -10.09
N TRP A 60 6.29 -2.43 -10.22
CA TRP A 60 4.93 -2.29 -9.69
C TRP A 60 3.97 -3.35 -10.23
N ASP A 61 3.97 -3.61 -11.54
CA ASP A 61 3.15 -4.66 -12.18
C ASP A 61 3.88 -6.01 -12.30
N GLY A 62 4.93 -6.23 -11.49
CA GLY A 62 5.77 -7.43 -11.57
C GLY A 62 5.14 -8.69 -10.97
N GLY A 63 3.94 -8.60 -10.42
CA GLY A 63 3.26 -9.67 -9.69
C GLY A 63 2.50 -10.68 -10.54
N PRO A 64 2.05 -11.78 -9.92
CA PRO A 64 1.15 -12.75 -10.55
C PRO A 64 -0.27 -12.19 -10.75
N GLU A 65 -1.08 -12.85 -11.59
CA GLU A 65 -2.45 -12.40 -11.95
C GLU A 65 -3.40 -12.15 -10.76
N TRP A 66 -3.16 -12.82 -9.63
CA TRP A 66 -3.96 -12.75 -8.42
C TRP A 66 -3.42 -11.74 -7.38
N ALA A 67 -2.20 -11.24 -7.59
CA ALA A 67 -1.56 -10.21 -6.77
C ALA A 67 -0.58 -9.39 -7.64
N PRO A 68 -1.09 -8.62 -8.63
CA PRO A 68 -0.24 -8.00 -9.65
C PRO A 68 0.69 -6.92 -9.08
N HIS A 69 0.32 -6.34 -7.94
CA HIS A 69 1.05 -5.24 -7.31
C HIS A 69 1.64 -5.63 -5.95
N PRO A 70 2.77 -5.04 -5.55
CA PRO A 70 3.39 -5.28 -4.25
C PRO A 70 2.58 -4.74 -3.07
N ILE A 71 1.66 -3.79 -3.32
CA ILE A 71 0.79 -3.21 -2.29
C ILE A 71 -0.65 -3.56 -2.61
N CYS A 72 -1.37 -4.06 -1.62
CA CYS A 72 -2.78 -4.38 -1.71
C CYS A 72 -3.63 -3.41 -0.86
N ILE A 73 -4.80 -3.04 -1.40
CA ILE A 73 -5.81 -2.28 -0.67
C ILE A 73 -6.71 -3.29 0.03
N LYS A 74 -6.69 -3.29 1.36
CA LYS A 74 -7.65 -4.03 2.18
C LYS A 74 -8.85 -3.13 2.43
N GLY A 75 -10.04 -3.68 2.21
CA GLY A 75 -11.28 -3.04 2.64
C GLY A 75 -11.24 -2.89 4.16
N ILE A 76 -11.41 -1.67 4.64
CA ILE A 76 -11.69 -1.44 6.06
C ILE A 76 -13.19 -1.63 6.15
N ASP A 77 -13.61 -2.68 6.85
CA ASP A 77 -15.02 -2.86 7.15
C ASP A 77 -15.48 -1.62 7.94
N GLU A 78 -16.51 -0.92 7.46
CA GLU A 78 -17.00 0.34 8.05
C GLU A 78 -17.50 0.16 9.51
N ASP A 79 -17.49 -1.05 10.05
CA ASP A 79 -17.88 -1.42 11.42
C ASP A 79 -16.70 -1.48 12.43
N GLU A 80 -15.45 -1.19 12.03
CA GLU A 80 -14.31 -1.04 12.99
C GLU A 80 -14.43 0.31 13.75
N HIS A 81 -15.46 0.44 14.58
CA HIS A 81 -15.72 1.57 15.47
C HIS A 81 -14.88 1.41 16.74
N VAL A 82 -13.81 2.19 16.88
CA VAL A 82 -13.07 2.35 18.16
C VAL A 82 -13.71 3.40 19.05
#